data_AF-A0A0C2XT30-F1
#
_entry.id   AF-A0A0C2XT30-F1
#
_cell.length_a   1.000
_cell.length_b   1.000
_cell.length_c   1.000
_cell.angle_alpha   90.00
_cell.angle_beta   90.00
_cell.angle_gamma   90.00
#
_symmetry.space_group_name_H-M   'P 1'
#
loop_
_entity.id
_entity.type
_entity.pdbx_description
1 polymer ?
#
loop_
_entity_poly.entity_id
_entity_poly.type
_entity_poly.pdbx_seq_one_letter_code
_entity_poly.pdbx_strand_id
1 'polypeptide(L)'
;MTISEIKDVARIHQVRLKTQERKEVHKSRFLDHDCLACVTYFSIFTCENRVKTTTQTAAPEIAPYPPPPANEAQIKNIIRGFCHDTRPEAFEEAGCAVCGQLNLLSGMKALNESSANLSLLVSDGFTRTPRNTERDPIKELEGPTIDPTCNFICTPCEEQLLSNKVPRNALARGLWLGPVPPELSNLTFAEQMMIARIRHNRCLVRVSSGRAKMIANCIMFSNPTAELY
;
A
#
# COMPACT_ATOMS: atom_id res chain seq x y z
N MET A 1 10.54 -21.81 -19.97
CA MET A 1 11.42 -21.52 -18.81
C MET A 1 12.86 -21.93 -19.06
N THR A 2 13.78 -21.00 -19.25
CA THR A 2 15.24 -21.23 -19.27
C THR A 2 15.78 -21.43 -17.85
N ILE A 3 17.01 -21.95 -17.67
CA ILE A 3 17.61 -22.11 -16.32
C ILE A 3 17.79 -20.75 -15.62
N SER A 4 18.03 -19.68 -16.38
CA SER A 4 18.15 -18.32 -15.83
C SER A 4 16.83 -17.86 -15.21
N GLU A 5 15.72 -18.03 -15.93
CA GLU A 5 14.38 -17.67 -15.43
C GLU A 5 14.02 -18.43 -14.14
N ILE A 6 14.36 -19.72 -14.04
CA ILE A 6 14.11 -20.49 -12.81
C ILE A 6 14.88 -19.91 -11.62
N LYS A 7 16.11 -19.43 -11.84
CA LYS A 7 16.94 -18.83 -10.79
C LYS A 7 16.42 -17.47 -10.32
N ASP A 8 15.79 -16.71 -11.22
CA ASP A 8 15.19 -15.43 -10.86
C ASP A 8 13.90 -15.62 -10.05
N VAL A 9 13.04 -16.56 -10.46
CA VAL A 9 11.87 -16.98 -9.65
C VAL A 9 12.31 -17.52 -8.30
N ALA A 10 13.35 -18.37 -8.26
CA ALA A 10 13.91 -18.86 -7.01
C ALA A 10 14.41 -17.75 -6.07
N ARG A 11 14.92 -16.64 -6.63
CA ARG A 11 15.38 -15.48 -5.84
C ARG A 11 14.20 -14.74 -5.21
N ILE A 12 13.11 -14.56 -5.95
CA ILE A 12 11.88 -13.91 -5.48
C ILE A 12 11.22 -14.73 -4.37
N HIS A 13 11.13 -16.05 -4.58
CA HIS A 13 10.48 -17.00 -3.66
C HIS A 13 11.43 -17.55 -2.58
N GLN A 14 12.69 -17.09 -2.54
CA GLN A 14 13.75 -17.57 -1.65
C GLN A 14 13.98 -19.09 -1.64
N VAL A 15 13.69 -19.75 -2.76
CA VAL A 15 13.92 -21.19 -2.93
C VAL A 15 15.40 -21.43 -3.25
N ARG A 16 16.08 -22.28 -2.47
CA ARG A 16 17.48 -22.62 -2.73
C ARG A 16 17.58 -23.61 -3.88
N LEU A 17 18.32 -23.25 -4.92
CA LEU A 17 18.67 -24.12 -6.04
C LEU A 17 20.17 -24.45 -6.00
N LYS A 18 20.56 -25.70 -6.31
CA LYS A 18 21.98 -26.05 -6.49
C LYS A 18 22.35 -25.95 -7.98
N THR A 19 23.47 -25.29 -8.29
CA THR A 19 23.89 -25.00 -9.67
C THR A 19 24.07 -26.24 -10.56
N GLN A 20 24.34 -27.41 -9.97
CA GLN A 20 24.59 -28.66 -10.68
C GLN A 20 23.34 -29.52 -10.91
N GLU A 21 22.19 -29.13 -10.37
CA GLU A 21 20.96 -29.90 -10.53
C GLU A 21 20.30 -29.66 -11.89
N ARG A 22 19.63 -30.70 -12.40
CA ARG A 22 18.89 -30.60 -13.65
C ARG A 22 17.67 -29.70 -13.51
N LYS A 23 17.28 -29.08 -14.61
CA LYS A 23 16.15 -28.16 -14.71
C LYS A 23 14.85 -28.73 -14.15
N GLU A 24 14.61 -30.02 -14.33
CA GLU A 24 13.42 -30.74 -13.88
C GLU A 24 13.35 -30.81 -12.34
N VAL A 25 14.52 -30.99 -11.69
CA VAL A 25 14.64 -31.01 -10.22
C VAL A 25 14.42 -29.62 -9.63
N HIS A 26 14.79 -28.56 -10.35
CA HIS A 26 14.47 -27.21 -9.91
C HIS A 26 12.96 -26.93 -9.99
N LYS A 27 12.29 -27.39 -11.04
CA LYS A 27 10.83 -27.23 -11.18
C LYS A 27 10.06 -27.95 -10.08
N SER A 28 10.47 -29.16 -9.72
CA SER A 28 9.75 -29.93 -8.69
C SER A 28 9.79 -29.27 -7.31
N ARG A 29 10.80 -28.44 -7.02
CA ARG A 29 10.87 -27.67 -5.76
C ARG A 29 9.82 -26.57 -5.62
N PHE A 30 9.15 -26.20 -6.71
CA PHE A 30 8.07 -25.21 -6.69
C PHE A 30 6.67 -25.82 -6.69
N LEU A 31 6.52 -27.14 -6.89
CA LEU A 31 5.19 -27.78 -7.03
C LEU A 31 4.34 -27.65 -5.77
N ASP A 32 4.96 -27.74 -4.59
CA ASP A 32 4.30 -27.64 -3.29
C ASP A 32 4.79 -26.42 -2.48
N HIS A 33 5.33 -25.41 -3.17
CA HIS A 33 5.92 -24.24 -2.51
C HIS A 33 4.86 -23.16 -2.24
N ASP A 34 4.65 -22.86 -0.96
CA ASP A 34 3.84 -21.74 -0.51
C ASP A 34 4.68 -20.72 0.27
N CYS A 35 4.58 -19.44 -0.12
CA CYS A 35 5.23 -18.34 0.61
C CYS A 35 4.48 -17.03 0.38
N LEU A 36 4.82 -16.01 1.19
CA LEU A 36 4.26 -14.66 1.09
C LEU A 36 4.42 -14.02 -0.31
N ALA A 37 5.45 -14.41 -1.07
CA ALA A 37 5.65 -13.95 -2.45
C ALA A 37 4.69 -14.63 -3.45
N CYS A 38 4.28 -15.89 -3.21
CA CYS A 38 3.29 -16.60 -4.01
C CYS A 38 1.90 -15.92 -3.94
N VAL A 39 1.56 -15.33 -2.80
CA VAL A 39 0.28 -14.65 -2.58
C VAL A 39 0.26 -13.23 -3.19
N THR A 40 1.42 -12.59 -3.32
CA THR A 40 1.55 -11.21 -3.80
C THR A 40 1.87 -11.10 -5.29
N TYR A 41 2.40 -12.16 -5.90
CA TYR A 41 2.72 -12.21 -7.32
C TYR A 41 2.18 -13.51 -7.93
N PHE A 42 1.14 -13.41 -8.77
CA PHE A 42 0.81 -14.48 -9.71
C PHE A 42 1.56 -14.22 -11.01
N SER A 43 2.49 -15.10 -11.35
CA SER A 43 3.13 -15.05 -12.67
C SER A 43 2.37 -16.00 -13.59
N ILE A 44 1.54 -15.46 -14.49
CA ILE A 44 0.94 -16.24 -15.57
C ILE A 44 2.03 -16.52 -16.58
N PHE A 45 2.48 -17.78 -16.65
CA PHE A 45 3.43 -18.21 -17.68
C PHE A 45 2.73 -19.17 -18.64
N THR A 46 2.39 -18.68 -19.82
CA THR A 46 2.06 -19.54 -20.96
C THR A 46 3.34 -20.20 -21.46
N CYS A 47 3.52 -21.48 -21.18
CA CYS A 47 4.39 -22.30 -22.02
C CYS A 47 3.65 -22.55 -23.34
N GLU A 48 4.04 -21.86 -24.41
CA GLU A 48 3.83 -22.42 -25.75
C GLU A 48 4.73 -23.66 -25.91
N ASN A 49 4.27 -24.78 -25.36
CA ASN A 49 4.69 -26.08 -25.84
C ASN A 49 3.69 -26.47 -26.92
N ARG A 50 4.17 -26.66 -28.15
CA ARG A 50 3.49 -27.37 -29.23
C ARG A 50 2.76 -28.59 -28.63
N VAL A 51 1.44 -28.50 -28.53
CA VAL A 51 0.60 -29.60 -28.04
C VAL A 51 0.61 -30.69 -29.11
N LYS A 52 1.35 -31.78 -28.84
CA LYS A 52 0.96 -33.10 -29.33
C LYS A 52 0.23 -33.79 -28.18
N THR A 53 -1.06 -33.47 -28.04
CA THR A 53 -1.96 -34.34 -27.29
C THR A 53 -3.31 -34.35 -27.97
N THR A 54 -3.64 -35.56 -28.42
CA THR A 54 -4.96 -36.04 -28.81
C THR A 54 -5.92 -35.85 -27.63
N THR A 55 -6.48 -34.66 -27.51
CA THR A 55 -7.77 -34.42 -26.87
C THR A 55 -8.48 -33.43 -27.77
N GLN A 56 -9.62 -33.84 -28.31
CA GLN A 56 -10.49 -32.98 -29.12
C GLN A 56 -10.89 -31.77 -28.27
N THR A 57 -10.10 -30.71 -28.40
CA THR A 57 -10.39 -29.37 -27.91
C THR A 57 -10.38 -28.55 -29.17
N ALA A 58 -11.54 -28.05 -29.57
CA ALA A 58 -11.70 -27.24 -30.76
C ALA A 58 -10.59 -26.17 -30.80
N ALA A 59 -9.95 -26.03 -31.96
CA ALA A 59 -8.97 -24.98 -32.19
C ALA A 59 -9.56 -23.63 -31.76
N PRO A 60 -8.78 -22.73 -31.14
CA PRO A 60 -9.27 -21.39 -30.86
C PRO A 60 -9.75 -20.79 -32.17
N GLU A 61 -11.05 -20.51 -32.27
CA GLU A 61 -11.63 -19.86 -33.44
C GLU A 61 -10.85 -18.56 -33.64
N ILE A 62 -10.19 -18.47 -34.79
CA ILE A 62 -9.56 -17.23 -35.25
C ILE A 62 -10.73 -16.28 -35.52
N ALA A 63 -11.13 -15.53 -34.50
CA ALA A 63 -12.17 -14.52 -34.64
C ALA A 63 -11.71 -13.55 -35.74
N PRO A 64 -12.52 -13.31 -36.77
CA PRO A 64 -12.14 -12.42 -37.87
C PRO A 64 -11.83 -11.03 -37.30
N TYR A 65 -10.69 -10.47 -37.70
CA TYR A 65 -10.30 -9.10 -37.39
C TYR A 65 -10.57 -8.19 -38.60
N PRO A 66 -11.18 -7.01 -38.41
CA PRO A 66 -11.69 -6.50 -37.14
C PRO A 66 -12.92 -7.28 -36.68
N PRO A 67 -13.18 -7.34 -35.35
CA PRO A 67 -14.38 -7.98 -34.84
C PRO A 67 -15.62 -7.33 -35.46
N PRO A 68 -16.70 -8.11 -35.67
CA PRO A 68 -17.95 -7.55 -36.14
C PRO A 68 -18.44 -6.46 -35.17
N PRO A 69 -19.20 -5.46 -35.67
CA PRO A 69 -19.75 -4.41 -34.82
C PRO A 69 -20.58 -5.02 -33.68
N ALA A 70 -20.47 -4.42 -32.50
CA ALA A 70 -21.19 -4.90 -31.32
C ALA A 70 -22.70 -4.92 -31.57
N ASN A 71 -23.36 -6.00 -31.19
CA ASN A 71 -24.81 -6.09 -31.28
C ASN A 71 -25.48 -5.21 -30.21
N GLU A 72 -26.78 -4.91 -30.39
CA GLU A 72 -27.50 -4.00 -29.49
C GLU A 72 -27.49 -4.48 -28.03
N ALA A 73 -27.52 -5.79 -27.80
CA ALA A 73 -27.43 -6.37 -26.46
C ALA A 73 -26.06 -6.15 -25.81
N GLN A 74 -24.97 -6.31 -26.57
CA GLN A 74 -23.61 -6.02 -26.14
C GLN A 74 -23.44 -4.53 -25.84
N ILE A 75 -23.95 -3.64 -26.68
CA ILE A 75 -23.92 -2.20 -26.44
C ILE A 75 -24.66 -1.87 -25.12
N LYS A 76 -25.86 -2.42 -24.91
CA LYS A 76 -26.61 -2.23 -23.65
C LYS A 76 -25.84 -2.76 -22.43
N ASN A 77 -25.18 -3.90 -22.54
CA ASN A 77 -24.36 -4.46 -21.46
C ASN A 77 -23.12 -3.61 -21.17
N ILE A 78 -22.45 -3.10 -22.21
CA ILE A 78 -21.32 -2.17 -22.06
C ILE A 78 -21.77 -0.90 -21.35
N ILE A 79 -22.89 -0.31 -21.78
CA ILE A 79 -23.44 0.89 -21.14
C ILE A 79 -23.79 0.61 -19.67
N ARG A 80 -24.48 -0.51 -19.38
CA ARG A 80 -24.80 -0.89 -18.00
C ARG A 80 -23.57 -1.15 -17.14
N GLY A 81 -22.57 -1.84 -17.68
CA GLY A 81 -21.30 -2.08 -17.01
C GLY A 81 -20.58 -0.78 -16.70
N PHE A 82 -20.44 0.10 -17.70
CA PHE A 82 -19.88 1.44 -17.50
C PHE A 82 -20.65 2.22 -16.43
N CYS A 83 -21.97 2.32 -16.56
CA CYS A 83 -22.79 3.02 -15.59
C CYS A 83 -22.70 2.44 -14.19
N HIS A 84 -22.47 1.13 -14.03
CA HIS A 84 -22.28 0.45 -12.76
C HIS A 84 -20.89 0.76 -12.16
N ASP A 85 -19.84 0.69 -12.98
CA ASP A 85 -18.45 0.85 -12.55
C ASP A 85 -18.10 2.32 -12.30
N THR A 86 -18.83 3.26 -12.93
CA THR A 86 -18.70 4.69 -12.69
C THR A 86 -19.76 5.25 -11.76
N ARG A 87 -20.43 4.42 -10.96
CA ARG A 87 -21.30 4.93 -9.90
C ARG A 87 -20.44 5.56 -8.80
N PRO A 88 -20.93 6.61 -8.11
CA PRO A 88 -20.20 7.22 -7.00
C PRO A 88 -19.74 6.19 -5.96
N GLU A 89 -20.60 5.22 -5.63
CA GLU A 89 -20.29 4.18 -4.65
C GLU A 89 -19.08 3.28 -5.01
N ALA A 90 -18.67 3.27 -6.28
CA ALA A 90 -17.54 2.49 -6.78
C ALA A 90 -16.18 3.17 -6.55
N PHE A 91 -16.15 4.49 -6.33
CA PHE A 91 -14.90 5.25 -6.17
C PHE A 91 -14.95 6.33 -5.09
N GLU A 92 -16.09 6.54 -4.42
CA GLU A 92 -16.16 7.39 -3.23
C GLU A 92 -15.28 6.81 -2.14
N GLU A 93 -14.36 7.65 -1.65
CA GLU A 93 -13.43 7.30 -0.60
C GLU A 93 -13.68 8.14 0.64
N ALA A 94 -13.42 7.57 1.80
CA ALA A 94 -13.41 8.28 3.07
C ALA A 94 -12.15 7.94 3.88
N GLY A 95 -11.75 8.86 4.75
CA GLY A 95 -10.62 8.67 5.66
C GLY A 95 -11.00 7.76 6.83
N CYS A 96 -10.12 6.83 7.18
CA CYS A 96 -10.24 6.03 8.39
C CYS A 96 -9.78 6.83 9.62
N ALA A 97 -10.61 6.95 10.65
CA ALA A 97 -10.30 7.66 11.89
C ALA A 97 -9.11 7.05 12.66
N VAL A 98 -8.84 5.75 12.48
CA VAL A 98 -7.79 5.04 13.21
C VAL A 98 -6.43 5.13 12.53
N CYS A 99 -6.36 5.02 11.20
CA CYS A 99 -5.10 5.00 10.45
C CYS A 99 -4.88 6.19 9.52
N GLY A 100 -5.88 7.07 9.33
CA GLY A 100 -5.83 8.22 8.43
C GLY A 100 -5.79 7.88 6.94
N GLN A 101 -5.88 6.61 6.56
CA GLN A 101 -5.82 6.20 5.14
C GLN A 101 -7.19 6.36 4.47
N LEU A 102 -7.18 6.83 3.22
CA LEU A 102 -8.35 6.80 2.34
C LEU A 102 -8.66 5.36 1.94
N ASN A 103 -9.92 4.97 2.05
CA ASN A 103 -10.44 3.68 1.61
C ASN A 103 -11.81 3.88 0.93
N LEU A 104 -12.21 2.95 0.08
CA LEU A 104 -13.56 2.95 -0.51
C LEU A 104 -14.62 2.95 0.57
N LEU A 105 -15.56 3.90 0.50
CA LEU A 105 -16.62 4.09 1.48
C LEU A 105 -17.48 2.83 1.66
N SER A 106 -17.70 2.07 0.58
CA SER A 106 -18.42 0.78 0.59
C SER A 106 -17.77 -0.30 1.47
N GLY A 107 -16.47 -0.20 1.73
CA GLY A 107 -15.71 -1.09 2.61
C GLY A 107 -15.47 -0.54 4.01
N MET A 108 -16.10 0.59 4.36
CA MET A 108 -15.92 1.24 5.66
C MET A 108 -17.18 1.12 6.52
N LYS A 109 -16.99 1.19 7.82
CA LYS A 109 -18.07 1.20 8.80
C LYS A 109 -18.06 2.49 9.59
N ALA A 110 -19.23 2.99 9.98
CA ALA A 110 -19.29 4.16 10.85
C ALA A 110 -18.65 3.84 12.21
N LEU A 111 -17.82 4.76 12.71
CA LEU A 111 -17.02 4.54 13.93
C LEU A 111 -17.92 4.31 15.17
N ASN A 112 -19.06 4.99 15.22
CA ASN A 112 -20.08 4.85 16.27
C ASN A 112 -20.81 3.50 16.26
N GLU A 113 -20.87 2.82 15.11
CA GLU A 113 -21.48 1.49 14.94
C GLU A 113 -20.48 0.35 15.18
N SER A 114 -19.19 0.68 15.28
CA SER A 114 -18.15 -0.30 15.56
C SER A 114 -18.13 -0.68 17.05
N SER A 115 -17.99 -1.98 17.32
CA SER A 115 -17.74 -2.50 18.68
C SER A 115 -16.24 -2.52 19.03
N ALA A 116 -15.40 -1.85 18.22
CA ALA A 116 -13.97 -1.77 18.43
C ALA A 116 -13.61 -1.07 19.75
N ASN A 117 -12.68 -1.66 20.50
CA ASN A 117 -12.20 -1.08 21.74
C ASN A 117 -11.18 0.04 21.48
N LEU A 118 -11.64 1.30 21.53
CA LEU A 118 -10.78 2.47 21.30
C LEU A 118 -9.76 2.72 22.42
N SER A 119 -9.91 2.12 23.60
CA SER A 119 -8.92 2.29 24.69
C SER A 119 -7.52 1.79 24.30
N LEU A 120 -7.43 0.88 23.33
CA LEU A 120 -6.17 0.40 22.75
C LEU A 120 -5.39 1.48 22.00
N LEU A 121 -6.05 2.58 21.64
CA LEU A 121 -5.47 3.70 20.90
C LEU A 121 -4.99 4.83 21.81
N VAL A 122 -5.10 4.66 23.13
CA VAL A 122 -4.48 5.58 24.10
C VAL A 122 -2.98 5.30 24.08
N SER A 123 -2.19 6.30 23.72
CA SER A 123 -0.74 6.16 23.56
C SER A 123 0.00 7.34 24.19
N ASP A 124 0.76 7.05 25.23
CA ASP A 124 1.59 8.03 25.93
C ASP A 124 2.91 8.25 25.17
N GLY A 125 3.42 9.48 25.15
CA GLY A 125 4.72 9.83 24.58
C GLY A 125 4.73 10.13 23.09
N PHE A 126 3.61 9.91 22.38
CA PHE A 126 3.57 9.94 20.91
C PHE A 126 2.75 11.09 20.32
N THR A 127 1.95 11.79 21.13
CA THR A 127 1.07 12.87 20.67
C THR A 127 1.44 14.20 21.29
N ARG A 128 1.07 15.30 20.61
CA ARG A 128 1.24 16.66 21.13
C ARG A 128 0.05 17.51 20.77
N THR A 129 -0.35 18.35 21.72
CA THR A 129 -1.31 19.43 21.50
C THR A 129 -0.65 20.59 20.75
N PRO A 130 -1.40 21.32 19.90
CA PRO A 130 -0.90 22.55 19.28
C PRO A 130 -0.47 23.57 20.33
N ARG A 131 0.62 24.29 20.03
CA ARG A 131 1.09 25.43 20.83
C ARG A 131 0.88 26.70 20.01
N ASN A 132 0.11 27.63 20.55
CA ASN A 132 -0.14 28.94 19.95
C ASN A 132 0.86 29.98 20.44
N THR A 133 1.46 29.75 21.62
CA THR A 133 2.48 30.63 22.19
C THR A 133 3.68 29.84 22.71
N GLU A 134 4.83 30.52 22.83
CA GLU A 134 6.03 29.94 23.42
C GLU A 134 5.85 29.53 24.90
N ARG A 135 4.90 30.15 25.60
CA ARG A 135 4.60 29.85 27.00
C ARG A 135 3.69 28.63 27.15
N ASP A 136 3.07 28.18 26.07
CA ASP A 136 2.19 27.03 26.12
C ASP A 136 3.01 25.78 26.49
N PRO A 137 2.60 25.02 27.52
CA PRO A 137 3.31 23.83 27.94
C PRO A 137 3.20 22.74 26.85
N ILE A 138 4.25 21.92 26.74
CA ILE A 138 4.19 20.71 25.91
C ILE A 138 3.28 19.71 26.63
N LYS A 139 2.10 19.44 26.06
CA LYS A 139 1.12 18.49 26.57
C LYS A 139 0.72 17.49 25.52
N GLU A 140 0.47 16.26 25.94
CA GLU A 140 -0.03 15.17 25.10
C GLU A 140 -1.54 15.28 24.91
N LEU A 141 -2.08 14.58 23.92
CA LEU A 141 -3.52 14.49 23.73
C LEU A 141 -4.13 13.51 24.72
N GLU A 142 -5.23 13.90 25.34
CA GLU A 142 -5.98 13.03 26.25
C GLU A 142 -6.89 12.09 25.45
N GLY A 143 -6.88 10.81 25.81
CA GLY A 143 -7.77 9.79 25.23
C GLY A 143 -7.19 9.07 24.00
N PRO A 144 -8.04 8.40 23.22
CA PRO A 144 -7.60 7.62 22.07
C PRO A 144 -7.10 8.52 20.94
N THR A 145 -5.96 8.17 20.36
CA THR A 145 -5.38 8.90 19.23
C THR A 145 -6.08 8.50 17.93
N ILE A 146 -7.10 9.28 17.56
CA ILE A 146 -7.88 9.16 16.32
C ILE A 146 -7.96 10.50 15.60
N ASP A 147 -8.21 10.46 14.29
CA ASP A 147 -8.51 11.66 13.51
C ASP A 147 -9.95 12.12 13.77
N PRO A 148 -10.17 13.30 14.38
CA PRO A 148 -11.50 13.78 14.72
C PRO A 148 -12.33 14.21 13.51
N THR A 149 -11.70 14.37 12.33
CA THR A 149 -12.39 14.75 11.08
C THR A 149 -12.99 13.55 10.35
N CYS A 150 -12.58 12.34 10.73
CA CYS A 150 -13.00 11.10 10.10
C CYS A 150 -14.08 10.39 10.95
N ASN A 151 -15.20 10.02 10.31
CA ASN A 151 -16.33 9.36 10.99
C ASN A 151 -16.36 7.83 10.77
N PHE A 152 -15.41 7.30 10.01
CA PHE A 152 -15.42 5.91 9.56
C PHE A 152 -14.17 5.15 10.01
N ILE A 153 -14.31 3.83 10.14
CA ILE A 153 -13.22 2.89 10.37
C ILE A 153 -13.13 1.92 9.19
N CYS A 154 -11.91 1.67 8.70
CA CYS A 154 -11.69 0.66 7.66
C CYS A 154 -11.67 -0.76 8.27
N THR A 155 -12.09 -1.76 7.49
CA THR A 155 -12.14 -3.17 7.92
C THR A 155 -10.83 -3.66 8.56
N PRO A 156 -9.64 -3.38 8.01
CA PRO A 156 -8.39 -3.85 8.61
C PRO A 156 -8.12 -3.28 10.01
N CYS A 157 -8.54 -2.04 10.27
CA CYS A 157 -8.39 -1.44 11.60
C CYS A 157 -9.43 -2.01 12.57
N GLU A 158 -10.68 -2.17 12.13
CA GLU A 158 -11.74 -2.76 12.95
C GLU A 158 -11.39 -4.18 13.38
N GLU A 159 -11.00 -5.07 12.45
CA GLU A 159 -10.63 -6.45 12.73
C GLU A 159 -9.48 -6.56 13.74
N GLN A 160 -8.47 -5.69 13.63
CA GLN A 160 -7.33 -5.69 14.55
C GLN A 160 -7.73 -5.20 15.94
N LEU A 161 -8.56 -4.15 16.03
CA LEU A 161 -9.06 -3.66 17.33
C LEU A 161 -9.99 -4.66 18.01
N LEU A 162 -10.87 -5.34 17.26
CA LEU A 162 -11.70 -6.43 17.77
C LEU A 162 -10.85 -7.61 18.28
N SER A 163 -9.69 -7.84 17.65
CA SER A 163 -8.70 -8.83 18.10
C SER A 163 -7.81 -8.36 19.25
N ASN A 164 -8.14 -7.24 19.90
CA ASN A 164 -7.34 -6.58 20.94
C ASN A 164 -5.90 -6.25 20.51
N LYS A 165 -5.70 -5.85 19.25
CA LYS A 165 -4.39 -5.46 18.70
C LYS A 165 -4.45 -4.04 18.14
N VAL A 166 -3.40 -3.25 18.43
CA VAL A 166 -3.26 -1.90 17.87
C VAL A 166 -2.89 -1.98 16.39
N PRO A 167 -3.68 -1.35 15.49
CA PRO A 167 -3.42 -1.47 14.06
C PRO A 167 -2.04 -0.98 13.65
N ARG A 168 -1.40 -1.67 12.68
CA ARG A 168 -0.01 -1.36 12.28
C ARG A 168 0.21 0.10 11.87
N ASN A 169 -0.75 0.67 11.16
CA ASN A 169 -0.73 2.06 10.68
C ASN A 169 -1.61 2.97 11.54
N ALA A 170 -1.95 2.57 12.77
CA ALA A 170 -2.76 3.42 13.65
C ALA A 170 -2.02 4.72 13.99
N LEU A 171 -2.77 5.81 14.04
CA LEU A 171 -2.29 7.13 14.44
C LEU A 171 -1.64 7.10 15.84
N ALA A 172 -2.19 6.26 16.73
CA ALA A 172 -1.65 5.94 18.06
C ALA A 172 -0.23 5.35 18.08
N ARG A 173 0.35 4.94 16.95
CA ARG A 173 1.72 4.40 16.87
C ARG A 173 2.78 5.46 16.56
N GLY A 174 2.56 6.70 17.01
CA GLY A 174 3.43 7.84 16.68
C GLY A 174 3.33 8.29 15.24
N LEU A 175 2.19 8.01 14.59
CA LEU A 175 1.88 8.49 13.24
C LEU A 175 0.99 9.74 13.26
N TRP A 176 0.46 10.10 14.43
CA TRP A 176 -0.31 11.34 14.61
C TRP A 176 0.59 12.58 14.66
N LEU A 177 0.35 13.50 13.72
CA LEU A 177 1.06 14.79 13.67
C LEU A 177 0.21 15.97 14.19
N GLY A 178 -1.10 15.77 14.35
CA GLY A 178 -2.06 16.84 14.60
C GLY A 178 -2.74 17.33 13.31
N PRO A 179 -3.79 18.16 13.47
CA PRO A 179 -4.44 18.81 12.33
C PRO A 179 -3.47 19.75 11.62
N VAL A 180 -3.67 19.93 10.31
CA VAL A 180 -2.91 20.92 9.54
C VAL A 180 -3.26 22.31 10.07
N PRO A 181 -2.29 23.11 10.56
CA PRO A 181 -2.56 24.46 11.04
C PRO A 181 -3.12 25.36 9.92
N PRO A 182 -4.01 26.31 10.23
CA PRO A 182 -4.55 27.25 9.25
C PRO A 182 -3.46 28.00 8.47
N GLU A 183 -2.35 28.31 9.12
CA GLU A 183 -1.19 28.98 8.54
C GLU A 183 -0.50 28.14 7.45
N LEU A 184 -0.68 26.82 7.49
CA LEU A 184 -0.21 25.87 6.48
C LEU A 184 -1.34 25.38 5.56
N SER A 185 -2.57 25.87 5.76
CA SER A 185 -3.70 25.59 4.89
C SER A 185 -3.68 26.53 3.68
N ASN A 186 -4.06 26.03 2.50
CA ASN A 186 -4.16 26.82 1.25
C ASN A 186 -2.86 27.40 0.70
N LEU A 187 -1.71 26.80 1.00
CA LEU A 187 -0.43 27.18 0.39
C LEU A 187 -0.47 26.97 -1.13
N THR A 188 0.00 27.96 -1.88
CA THR A 188 0.25 27.83 -3.31
C THR A 188 1.33 26.77 -3.56
N PHE A 189 1.36 26.21 -4.78
CA PHE A 189 2.39 25.24 -5.16
C PHE A 189 3.82 25.78 -4.94
N ALA A 190 4.04 27.07 -5.21
CA ALA A 190 5.33 27.73 -4.97
C ALA A 190 5.68 27.79 -3.47
N GLU A 191 4.74 28.16 -2.61
CA GLU A 191 4.95 28.19 -1.15
C GLU A 191 5.17 26.79 -0.58
N GLN A 192 4.42 25.78 -1.06
CA GLN A 192 4.64 24.38 -0.67
C GLN A 192 6.05 23.92 -1.05
N MET A 193 6.51 24.20 -2.27
CA MET A 193 7.87 23.87 -2.72
C MET A 193 8.93 24.61 -1.90
N MET A 194 8.69 25.87 -1.55
CA MET A 194 9.59 26.69 -0.73
C MET A 194 9.69 26.14 0.70
N ILE A 195 8.55 25.88 1.35
CA ILE A 195 8.49 25.27 2.69
C ILE A 195 9.14 23.88 2.68
N ALA A 196 8.89 23.06 1.66
CA ALA A 196 9.51 21.74 1.53
C ALA A 196 11.04 21.82 1.40
N ARG A 197 11.56 22.80 0.64
CA ARG A 197 13.00 23.06 0.49
C ARG A 197 13.65 23.50 1.80
N ILE A 198 12.99 24.36 2.56
CA ILE A 198 13.49 24.85 3.85
C ILE A 198 13.41 23.75 4.92
N ARG A 199 12.35 22.93 4.89
CA ARG A 199 12.11 21.93 5.93
C ARG A 199 13.01 20.70 5.85
N HIS A 200 13.63 20.36 4.71
CA HIS A 200 14.56 19.21 4.69
C HIS A 200 15.76 19.30 3.74
N ASN A 201 16.95 19.42 4.34
CA ASN A 201 18.12 18.60 4.00
C ASN A 201 18.25 17.47 5.05
N ARG A 202 17.35 16.47 5.04
CA ARG A 202 17.51 15.26 5.89
C ARG A 202 17.73 14.05 4.99
N CYS A 203 18.94 13.51 4.99
CA CYS A 203 19.19 12.21 4.36
C CYS A 203 18.91 11.11 5.36
N LEU A 204 18.16 10.12 4.90
CA LEU A 204 17.83 8.94 5.67
C LEU A 204 18.43 7.74 4.95
N VAL A 205 19.54 7.23 5.49
CA VAL A 205 20.20 6.04 4.97
C VAL A 205 19.57 4.83 5.65
N ARG A 206 18.76 4.07 4.91
CA ARG A 206 18.21 2.79 5.38
C ARG A 206 19.10 1.64 4.89
N VAL A 207 19.67 0.90 5.84
CA VAL A 207 20.46 -0.30 5.54
C VAL A 207 19.55 -1.52 5.59
N SER A 208 19.33 -2.16 4.45
CA SER A 208 18.34 -3.24 4.29
C SER A 208 18.90 -4.64 4.59
N SER A 209 20.21 -4.85 4.47
CA SER A 209 20.84 -6.15 4.79
C SER A 209 22.34 -6.01 5.10
N GLY A 210 22.80 -6.60 6.21
CA GLY A 210 24.22 -6.78 6.51
C GLY A 210 24.52 -8.26 6.72
N ARG A 211 25.25 -8.90 5.79
CA ARG A 211 25.70 -10.30 5.95
C ARG A 211 27.09 -10.44 6.56
N ALA A 212 27.77 -9.33 6.81
CA ALA A 212 28.93 -9.16 7.68
C ALA A 212 29.03 -7.65 7.98
N LYS A 213 29.56 -7.26 9.16
CA LYS A 213 29.71 -5.86 9.62
C LYS A 213 29.91 -4.87 8.46
N MET A 214 28.93 -4.00 8.22
CA MET A 214 29.04 -2.92 7.24
C MET A 214 29.42 -1.64 7.98
N ILE A 215 30.58 -1.07 7.65
CA ILE A 215 30.98 0.28 8.07
C ILE A 215 30.84 1.14 6.82
N ALA A 216 29.94 2.14 6.86
CA ALA A 216 29.74 3.08 5.77
C ALA A 216 29.90 4.50 6.32
N ASN A 217 30.72 5.30 5.66
CA ASN A 217 30.87 6.72 5.95
C ASN A 217 29.95 7.50 5.01
N CYS A 218 29.00 8.24 5.57
CA CYS A 218 28.16 9.14 4.80
C CYS A 218 28.75 10.55 4.90
N ILE A 219 29.23 11.09 3.77
CA ILE A 219 29.66 12.49 3.67
C ILE A 219 28.54 13.25 3.00
N MET A 220 28.05 14.26 3.70
CA MET A 220 26.91 15.06 3.26
C MET A 220 27.29 16.52 3.22
N PHE A 221 26.99 17.17 2.10
CA PHE A 221 27.10 18.61 1.97
C PHE A 221 25.74 19.23 2.23
N SER A 222 25.70 20.31 3.02
CA SER A 222 24.50 21.13 3.13
C SER A 222 24.18 21.66 1.72
N ASN A 223 22.95 21.42 1.27
CA ASN A 223 22.49 22.06 0.06
C ASN A 223 22.35 23.55 0.38
N PRO A 224 22.95 24.48 -0.38
CA PRO A 224 22.87 25.91 -0.11
C PRO A 224 21.44 26.39 -0.33
N THR A 225 20.61 26.28 0.70
CA THR A 225 19.28 26.87 0.75
C THR A 225 19.45 28.34 1.11
N ALA A 226 19.03 29.24 0.22
CA ALA A 226 19.00 30.66 0.49
C ALA A 226 18.18 30.94 1.77
N GLU A 227 18.72 31.76 2.67
CA GLU A 227 17.98 32.28 3.82
C GLU A 227 16.83 33.15 3.29
N LEU A 228 15.61 32.76 3.58
CA LEU A 228 14.42 33.57 3.32
C LEU A 228 14.08 34.30 4.62
N TYR A 229 14.22 35.62 4.60
CA TYR A 229 13.84 36.54 5.68
C TYR A 229 12.35 36.83 5.68
#